data_AF-A0A4Y2SFJ4-F1
#
_entry.id   AF-A0A4Y2SFJ4-F1
#
_cell.length_a   1.000
_cell.length_b   1.000
_cell.length_c   1.000
_cell.angle_alpha   90.00
_cell.angle_beta   90.00
_cell.angle_gamma   90.00
#
_symmetry.space_group_name_H-M   'P 1'
#
loop_
_entity.id
_entity.type
_entity.pdbx_description
1 polymer ?
#
loop_
_entity_poly.entity_id
_entity_poly.type
_entity_poly.pdbx_seq_one_letter_code
_entity_poly.pdbx_strand_id
1 'polypeptide(L)'
;MNSDSEEDNLIETSSEDELSSSEDESEDESLESARNWCGVDVSVLTPAPPKFPFTGNPGIKVSLRQSDDPLDYFCLFFDDEVISFIAKETNSFAEEHFPNLELTPSTRALQWKDVTSEELKHFISLLILQGIVQKPTEKWFWSKRPILCTPFFGNVMNEKRYSLIMKFLHFQSSNDSEDESPSNNKLKKIGKFHSMLMQRFQSTYIPKQDISIDESLIGYNGRLGWKQYIPTKRSRFGVKLFQLCESESGYIWNSIIYTGKGTTFHEDYEDYGVSTKSVMTLIHELKNKGYTLTTDNYYTSPELAEILIKCKTDIYGTLRANRKGLPPLIKSSKVKKGEVLAFQKGKICLLKWTDKKPILMLSTLHSTSMV
;
A
#
# COMPACT_ATOMS: atom_id res chain seq x y z
N MET A 1 -0.68 34.05 48.88
CA MET A 1 0.59 34.61 49.40
C MET A 1 1.62 34.30 48.34
N ASN A 2 1.70 35.17 47.33
CA ASN A 2 2.66 36.30 47.21
C ASN A 2 4.08 35.75 47.08
N SER A 3 4.88 36.06 46.07
CA SER A 3 5.05 37.31 45.29
C SER A 3 5.67 36.94 43.92
N ASP A 4 5.34 37.59 42.80
CA ASP A 4 5.96 38.85 42.27
C ASP A 4 7.50 38.82 42.34
N SER A 5 8.30 39.30 41.39
CA SER A 5 8.21 39.85 40.03
C SER A 5 9.65 40.36 39.79
N GLU A 6 10.20 40.32 38.57
CA GLU A 6 11.08 41.40 38.09
C GLU A 6 11.44 41.22 36.61
N GLU A 7 11.11 42.26 35.85
CA GLU A 7 11.56 42.58 34.50
C GLU A 7 13.04 42.97 34.51
N ASP A 8 13.71 42.80 33.37
CA ASP A 8 14.71 43.80 32.96
C ASP A 8 14.69 43.98 31.44
N ASN A 9 14.34 45.21 31.04
CA ASN A 9 14.44 45.77 29.71
C ASN A 9 15.86 46.26 29.46
N LEU A 10 16.42 45.97 28.29
CA LEU A 10 17.51 46.79 27.72
C LEU A 10 17.19 47.10 26.25
N ILE A 11 16.91 48.39 26.03
CA ILE A 11 16.81 49.07 24.75
C ILE A 11 18.21 49.60 24.43
N GLU A 12 18.73 49.31 23.24
CA GLU A 12 19.75 50.16 22.61
C GLU A 12 19.35 50.45 21.17
N THR A 13 19.42 51.74 20.86
CA THR A 13 19.07 52.40 19.60
C THR A 13 20.32 52.69 18.78
N SER A 14 20.30 52.44 17.47
CA SER A 14 21.09 53.20 16.47
C SER A 14 20.50 52.90 15.08
N SER A 15 19.78 53.86 14.50
CA SER A 15 20.23 54.88 13.55
C SER A 15 20.02 54.44 12.10
N GLU A 16 19.22 55.26 11.43
CA GLU A 16 18.80 55.21 10.03
C GLU A 16 20.00 55.22 9.07
N ASP A 17 19.89 54.46 7.99
CA ASP A 17 20.49 54.80 6.70
C ASP A 17 19.50 54.44 5.59
N GLU A 18 18.85 55.47 5.05
CA GLU A 18 18.13 55.40 3.78
C GLU A 18 19.15 55.28 2.64
N LEU A 19 19.11 54.17 1.90
CA LEU A 19 19.67 54.08 0.57
C LEU A 19 18.60 53.57 -0.39
N SER A 20 18.01 54.53 -1.09
CA SER A 20 17.21 54.35 -2.30
C SER A 20 18.05 53.68 -3.38
N SER A 21 17.68 52.46 -3.79
CA SER A 21 17.95 51.96 -5.13
C SER A 21 16.67 51.37 -5.72
N SER A 22 16.08 52.11 -6.65
CA SER A 22 14.99 51.66 -7.51
C SER A 22 15.53 50.66 -8.53
N GLU A 23 15.31 49.37 -8.33
CA GLU A 23 15.51 48.34 -9.35
C GLU A 23 14.33 47.35 -9.34
N ASP A 24 13.64 47.33 -10.49
CA ASP A 24 12.58 46.41 -10.97
C ASP A 24 12.11 45.25 -10.06
N GLU A 25 11.05 45.48 -9.28
CA GLU A 25 10.29 44.44 -8.53
C GLU A 25 9.20 43.72 -9.37
N SER A 26 9.43 43.45 -10.66
CA SER A 26 8.37 42.83 -11.49
C SER A 26 8.49 41.31 -11.67
N GLU A 27 9.66 40.70 -11.42
CA GLU A 27 9.83 39.24 -11.58
C GLU A 27 9.78 38.45 -10.26
N ASP A 28 10.17 39.04 -9.12
CA ASP A 28 10.30 38.31 -7.85
C ASP A 28 8.96 38.08 -7.12
N GLU A 29 7.99 39.00 -7.25
CA GLU A 29 6.61 38.79 -6.75
C GLU A 29 5.93 37.56 -7.39
N SER A 30 6.30 37.22 -8.63
CA SER A 30 5.73 36.08 -9.36
C SER A 30 6.21 34.73 -8.81
N LEU A 31 7.46 34.67 -8.31
CA LEU A 31 8.06 33.46 -7.75
C LEU A 31 7.70 33.28 -6.27
N GLU A 32 7.60 34.37 -5.51
CA GLU A 32 7.10 34.35 -4.13
C GLU A 32 5.62 33.98 -4.05
N SER A 33 4.78 34.52 -4.93
CA SER A 33 3.35 34.18 -4.99
C SER A 33 3.11 32.71 -5.36
N ALA A 34 3.95 32.12 -6.23
CA ALA A 34 3.89 30.69 -6.56
C ALA A 34 4.14 29.76 -5.35
N ARG A 35 4.81 30.25 -4.30
CA ARG A 35 5.10 29.50 -3.07
C ARG A 35 3.97 29.59 -2.04
N ASN A 36 3.02 30.49 -2.23
CA ASN A 36 1.90 30.71 -1.31
C ASN A 36 0.56 30.28 -1.91
N TRP A 37 -0.46 30.17 -1.07
CA TRP A 37 -1.81 29.87 -1.53
C TRP A 37 -2.50 31.15 -1.99
N CYS A 38 -2.90 31.17 -3.26
CA CYS A 38 -3.71 32.24 -3.83
C CYS A 38 -5.16 31.78 -3.97
N GLY A 39 -6.12 32.62 -3.57
CA GLY A 39 -7.54 32.37 -3.87
C GLY A 39 -7.79 32.46 -5.37
N VAL A 40 -8.60 31.56 -5.92
CA VAL A 40 -8.95 31.54 -7.34
C VAL A 40 -10.41 31.91 -7.53
N ASP A 41 -10.68 32.86 -8.41
CA ASP A 41 -12.03 33.14 -8.88
C ASP A 41 -12.50 32.02 -9.80
N VAL A 42 -13.43 31.20 -9.31
CA VAL A 42 -13.99 30.05 -10.04
C VAL A 42 -14.88 30.46 -11.22
N SER A 43 -15.28 31.73 -11.32
CA SER A 43 -16.01 32.25 -12.49
C SER A 43 -15.08 32.44 -13.70
N VAL A 44 -13.78 32.54 -13.47
CA VAL A 44 -12.76 32.65 -14.50
C VAL A 44 -12.21 31.26 -14.81
N LEU A 45 -12.42 30.79 -16.05
CA LEU A 45 -11.89 29.51 -16.51
C LEU A 45 -10.37 29.60 -16.64
N THR A 46 -9.66 29.01 -15.68
CA THR A 46 -8.21 28.82 -15.76
C THR A 46 -7.91 27.47 -16.43
N PRO A 47 -6.91 27.41 -17.34
CA PRO A 47 -6.51 26.15 -17.93
C PRO A 47 -5.97 25.21 -16.87
N ALA A 48 -6.24 23.92 -17.03
CA ALA A 48 -5.68 22.90 -16.16
C ALA A 48 -4.14 22.87 -16.28
N PRO A 49 -3.41 22.61 -15.19
CA PRO A 49 -1.96 22.48 -15.27
C PRO A 49 -1.56 21.35 -16.23
N PRO A 50 -0.47 21.51 -17.00
CA PRO A 50 -0.04 20.48 -17.93
C PRO A 50 0.37 19.20 -17.17
N LYS A 51 -0.13 18.05 -17.64
CA LYS A 51 0.28 16.74 -17.12
C LYS A 51 1.77 16.49 -17.38
N PHE A 52 2.42 15.75 -16.48
CA PHE A 52 3.76 15.24 -16.78
C PHE A 52 3.69 14.22 -17.93
N PRO A 53 4.57 14.31 -18.95
CA PRO A 53 4.61 13.34 -20.03
C PRO A 53 4.86 11.94 -19.50
N PHE A 54 3.97 11.00 -19.83
CA PHE A 54 4.12 9.61 -19.46
C PHE A 54 5.18 8.94 -20.36
N THR A 55 6.21 8.37 -19.74
CA THR A 55 7.34 7.71 -20.43
C THR A 55 7.43 6.22 -20.14
N GLY A 56 6.45 5.66 -19.40
CA GLY A 56 6.36 4.23 -19.19
C GLY A 56 6.04 3.48 -20.48
N ASN A 57 6.39 2.20 -20.50
CA ASN A 57 5.99 1.26 -21.56
C ASN A 57 5.10 0.19 -20.92
N PRO A 58 3.77 0.42 -20.77
CA PRO A 58 2.88 -0.48 -20.04
C PRO A 58 2.77 -1.85 -20.68
N GLY A 59 2.28 -2.81 -19.90
CA GLY A 59 2.02 -4.17 -20.38
C GLY A 59 2.90 -5.22 -19.75
N ILE A 60 2.58 -6.46 -20.10
CA ILE A 60 3.28 -7.66 -19.62
C ILE A 60 4.71 -7.67 -20.18
N LYS A 61 5.71 -7.90 -19.33
CA LYS A 61 7.14 -7.91 -19.68
C LYS A 61 7.76 -9.29 -19.77
N VAL A 62 7.01 -10.30 -19.36
CA VAL A 62 7.40 -11.70 -19.50
C VAL A 62 6.92 -12.25 -20.84
N SER A 63 7.73 -13.12 -21.44
CA SER A 63 7.33 -13.84 -22.65
C SER A 63 6.36 -14.95 -22.26
N LEU A 64 5.07 -14.70 -22.47
CA LEU A 64 4.09 -15.76 -22.43
C LEU A 64 4.14 -16.51 -23.77
N ARG A 65 4.27 -17.84 -23.72
CA ARG A 65 3.79 -18.65 -24.84
C ARG A 65 2.32 -18.24 -25.02
N GLN A 66 1.89 -17.93 -26.24
CA GLN A 66 0.49 -17.57 -26.52
C GLN A 66 -0.42 -18.77 -26.23
N SER A 67 -0.64 -19.02 -24.95
CA SER A 67 -1.35 -20.13 -24.36
C SER A 67 -2.45 -19.49 -23.55
N ASP A 68 -3.69 -19.81 -23.88
CA ASP A 68 -4.85 -19.40 -23.10
C ASP A 68 -4.97 -20.22 -21.80
N ASP A 69 -3.91 -20.95 -21.38
CA ASP A 69 -3.91 -21.74 -20.16
C ASP A 69 -3.74 -20.85 -18.91
N PRO A 70 -4.75 -20.76 -18.02
CA PRO A 70 -4.64 -20.00 -16.77
C PRO A 70 -3.48 -20.44 -15.86
N LEU A 71 -3.01 -21.68 -15.99
CA LEU A 71 -1.87 -22.18 -15.22
C LEU A 71 -0.57 -21.42 -15.56
N ASP A 72 -0.36 -21.07 -16.83
CA ASP A 72 0.83 -20.34 -17.26
C ASP A 72 0.90 -18.95 -16.58
N TYR A 73 -0.25 -18.29 -16.43
CA TYR A 73 -0.37 -17.02 -15.72
C TYR A 73 -0.14 -17.16 -14.21
N PHE A 74 -0.64 -18.23 -13.58
CA PHE A 74 -0.39 -18.51 -12.17
C PHE A 74 1.10 -18.72 -11.90
N CYS A 75 1.78 -19.44 -12.79
CA CYS A 75 3.21 -19.74 -12.71
C CYS A 75 4.11 -18.50 -12.90
N LEU A 76 3.59 -17.35 -13.34
CA LEU A 76 4.34 -16.08 -13.31
C LEU A 76 4.63 -15.61 -11.88
N PHE A 77 3.75 -15.97 -10.93
CA PHE A 77 3.80 -15.50 -9.55
C PHE A 77 4.19 -16.60 -8.57
N PHE A 78 3.76 -17.83 -8.84
CA PHE A 78 4.13 -19.04 -8.11
C PHE A 78 4.98 -19.93 -9.03
N ASP A 79 6.14 -19.40 -9.42
CA ASP A 79 7.12 -20.13 -10.21
C ASP A 79 7.80 -21.26 -9.40
N ASP A 80 8.67 -22.01 -10.06
CA ASP A 80 9.37 -23.13 -9.43
C ASP A 80 10.28 -22.68 -8.27
N GLU A 81 10.78 -21.44 -8.27
CA GLU A 81 11.57 -20.89 -7.17
C GLU A 81 10.69 -20.67 -5.93
N VAL A 82 9.54 -20.00 -6.07
CA VAL A 82 8.58 -19.78 -4.97
C VAL A 82 8.06 -21.10 -4.41
N ILE A 83 7.66 -22.03 -5.29
CA ILE A 83 7.13 -23.33 -4.88
C ILE A 83 8.20 -24.13 -4.15
N SER A 84 9.42 -24.19 -4.69
CA SER A 84 10.51 -24.95 -4.06
C SER A 84 10.94 -24.33 -2.74
N PHE A 85 10.92 -23.01 -2.63
CA PHE A 85 11.14 -22.29 -1.38
C PHE A 85 10.12 -22.70 -0.30
N ILE A 86 8.82 -22.62 -0.59
CA ILE A 86 7.77 -22.98 0.38
C ILE A 86 7.89 -24.46 0.78
N ALA A 87 8.16 -25.35 -0.17
CA ALA A 87 8.33 -26.78 0.11
C ALA A 87 9.52 -27.03 1.04
N LYS A 88 10.67 -26.42 0.75
CA LYS A 88 11.88 -26.49 1.58
C LYS A 88 11.60 -26.00 3.00
N GLU A 89 11.07 -24.78 3.16
CA GLU A 89 10.83 -24.21 4.48
C GLU A 89 9.79 -25.01 5.29
N THR A 90 8.79 -25.58 4.61
CA THR A 90 7.80 -26.49 5.23
C THR A 90 8.45 -27.77 5.74
N ASN A 91 9.34 -28.39 4.96
CA ASN A 91 10.04 -29.61 5.37
C ASN A 91 11.01 -29.33 6.52
N SER A 92 11.83 -28.29 6.43
CA SER A 92 12.76 -27.91 7.49
C SER A 92 12.03 -27.58 8.79
N PHE A 93 10.91 -26.85 8.73
CA PHE A 93 10.10 -26.59 9.93
C PHE A 93 9.54 -27.88 10.55
N ALA A 94 9.08 -28.81 9.72
CA ALA A 94 8.57 -30.10 10.18
C ALA A 94 9.66 -30.90 10.92
N GLU A 95 10.85 -31.03 10.30
CA GLU A 95 12.03 -31.68 10.89
C GLU A 95 12.41 -31.09 12.26
N GLU A 96 12.45 -29.75 12.38
CA GLU A 96 12.76 -29.06 13.63
C GLU A 96 11.72 -29.31 14.74
N HIS A 97 10.44 -29.48 14.37
CA HIS A 97 9.34 -29.58 15.32
C HIS A 97 8.98 -31.02 15.70
N PHE A 98 9.36 -32.03 14.92
CA PHE A 98 9.06 -33.43 15.24
C PHE A 98 9.67 -33.93 16.56
N PRO A 99 10.92 -33.61 16.93
CA PRO A 99 11.51 -34.04 18.20
C PRO A 99 10.76 -33.53 19.44
N ASN A 100 10.05 -32.40 19.30
CA ASN A 100 9.37 -31.71 20.41
C ASN A 100 7.89 -32.10 20.55
N LEU A 101 7.37 -33.02 19.72
CA LEU A 101 6.00 -33.51 19.83
C LEU A 101 5.96 -34.71 20.78
N GLU A 102 4.94 -34.78 21.63
CA GLU A 102 4.62 -36.01 22.37
C GLU A 102 4.14 -37.07 21.36
N LEU A 103 5.07 -37.90 20.89
CA LEU A 103 4.81 -38.94 19.91
C LEU A 103 4.20 -40.17 20.59
N THR A 104 2.87 -40.26 20.56
CA THR A 104 2.18 -41.56 20.71
C THR A 104 2.31 -42.37 19.41
N PRO A 105 2.25 -43.72 19.43
CA PRO A 105 2.31 -44.55 18.21
C PRO A 105 1.25 -44.25 17.15
N SER A 106 0.15 -43.58 17.54
CA SER A 106 -0.94 -43.12 16.66
C SER A 106 -0.76 -41.69 16.15
N THR A 107 0.37 -41.04 16.47
CA THR A 107 0.60 -39.64 16.12
C THR A 107 0.82 -39.49 14.62
N ARG A 108 -0.06 -38.71 13.97
CA ARG A 108 0.01 -38.43 12.52
C ARG A 108 1.35 -37.87 12.06
N ALA A 109 2.12 -37.27 12.97
CA ALA A 109 3.47 -36.77 12.74
C ALA A 109 4.48 -37.87 12.35
N LEU A 110 4.29 -39.11 12.83
CA LEU A 110 5.12 -40.27 12.46
C LEU A 110 4.92 -40.71 11.00
N GLN A 111 3.92 -40.15 10.30
CA GLN A 111 3.63 -40.42 8.89
C GLN A 111 4.15 -39.30 7.97
N TRP A 112 4.92 -38.35 8.51
CA TRP A 112 5.49 -37.30 7.68
C TRP A 112 6.40 -37.87 6.61
N LYS A 113 6.23 -37.31 5.42
CA LYS A 113 7.14 -37.43 4.29
C LYS A 113 7.38 -36.02 3.81
N ASP A 114 8.56 -35.77 3.27
CA ASP A 114 8.86 -34.45 2.73
C ASP A 114 7.90 -34.10 1.61
N VAL A 115 7.45 -32.85 1.64
CA VAL A 115 6.59 -32.24 0.63
C VAL A 115 7.47 -31.93 -0.58
N THR A 116 7.11 -32.46 -1.74
CA THR A 116 7.76 -32.11 -3.01
C THR A 116 7.12 -30.86 -3.62
N SER A 117 7.83 -30.18 -4.52
CA SER A 117 7.26 -29.04 -5.27
C SER A 117 5.99 -29.42 -6.03
N GLU A 118 5.93 -30.63 -6.59
CA GLU A 118 4.73 -31.16 -7.27
C GLU A 118 3.58 -31.39 -6.29
N GLU A 119 3.83 -31.99 -5.12
CA GLU A 119 2.81 -32.19 -4.11
C GLU A 119 2.30 -30.86 -3.55
N LEU A 120 3.17 -29.86 -3.39
CA LEU A 120 2.78 -28.52 -2.97
C LEU A 120 1.89 -27.83 -4.01
N LYS A 121 2.17 -27.99 -5.32
CA LYS A 121 1.29 -27.49 -6.38
C LYS A 121 -0.11 -28.12 -6.28
N HIS A 122 -0.20 -29.43 -6.06
CA HIS A 122 -1.47 -30.11 -5.79
C HIS A 122 -2.18 -29.55 -4.54
N PHE A 123 -1.45 -29.35 -3.44
CA PHE A 123 -2.00 -28.76 -2.22
C PHE A 123 -2.57 -27.35 -2.45
N ILE A 124 -1.83 -26.46 -3.14
CA ILE A 124 -2.28 -25.11 -3.47
C ILE A 124 -3.49 -25.14 -4.40
N SER A 125 -3.54 -26.06 -5.37
CA SER A 125 -4.70 -26.23 -6.26
C SER A 125 -5.98 -26.54 -5.46
N LEU A 126 -5.86 -27.33 -4.39
CA LEU A 126 -6.98 -27.63 -3.50
C LEU A 126 -7.41 -26.39 -2.70
N LEU A 127 -6.47 -25.57 -2.20
CA LEU A 127 -6.79 -24.31 -1.52
C LEU A 127 -7.54 -23.33 -2.44
N ILE A 128 -7.10 -23.20 -3.71
CA ILE A 128 -7.79 -22.39 -4.71
C ILE A 128 -9.21 -22.93 -4.95
N LEU A 129 -9.34 -24.25 -5.09
CA LEU A 129 -10.64 -24.90 -5.31
C LEU A 129 -11.59 -24.73 -4.11
N GLN A 130 -11.09 -24.68 -2.88
CA GLN A 130 -11.89 -24.37 -1.69
C GLN A 130 -12.43 -22.95 -1.70
N GLY A 131 -11.78 -22.01 -2.41
CA GLY A 131 -12.32 -20.68 -2.69
C GLY A 131 -13.58 -20.72 -3.55
N ILE A 132 -13.67 -21.69 -4.47
CA ILE A 132 -14.78 -21.86 -5.41
C ILE A 132 -15.87 -22.75 -4.81
N VAL A 133 -15.48 -23.92 -4.31
CA VAL A 133 -16.37 -24.90 -3.68
C VAL A 133 -16.37 -24.64 -2.18
N GLN A 134 -17.40 -23.97 -1.69
CA GLN A 134 -17.53 -23.68 -0.27
C GLN A 134 -18.24 -24.83 0.47
N LYS A 135 -17.64 -25.33 1.56
CA LYS A 135 -18.26 -26.30 2.46
C LYS A 135 -18.22 -25.80 3.90
N PRO A 136 -19.23 -26.15 4.74
CA PRO A 136 -19.29 -25.71 6.13
C PRO A 136 -18.10 -26.12 7.00
N THR A 137 -17.47 -27.26 6.70
CA THR A 137 -16.30 -27.74 7.45
C THR A 137 -15.27 -28.38 6.52
N GLU A 138 -14.00 -28.27 6.89
CA GLU A 138 -12.86 -28.79 6.12
C GLU A 138 -13.01 -30.29 5.78
N LYS A 139 -13.46 -31.09 6.76
CA LYS A 139 -13.60 -32.55 6.59
C LYS A 139 -14.60 -32.93 5.50
N TRP A 140 -15.55 -32.05 5.18
CA TRP A 140 -16.57 -32.36 4.20
C TRP A 140 -16.04 -32.36 2.77
N PHE A 141 -14.88 -31.75 2.50
CA PHE A 141 -14.20 -31.85 1.20
C PHE A 141 -13.81 -33.28 0.85
N TRP A 142 -13.52 -34.10 1.87
CA TRP A 142 -13.17 -35.52 1.73
C TRP A 142 -14.32 -36.47 2.11
N SER A 143 -15.55 -35.95 2.23
CA SER A 143 -16.70 -36.80 2.57
C SER A 143 -17.04 -37.77 1.44
N LYS A 144 -17.28 -39.04 1.78
CA LYS A 144 -17.80 -40.07 0.86
C LYS A 144 -19.34 -40.14 0.83
N ARG A 145 -20.04 -39.31 1.63
CA ARG A 145 -21.52 -39.29 1.64
C ARG A 145 -22.01 -38.74 0.30
N PRO A 146 -22.95 -39.41 -0.41
CA PRO A 146 -23.37 -38.99 -1.76
C PRO A 146 -23.75 -37.50 -1.87
N ILE A 147 -24.47 -36.96 -0.90
CA ILE A 147 -24.91 -35.55 -0.88
C ILE A 147 -23.78 -34.53 -0.63
N LEU A 148 -22.65 -34.96 -0.06
CA LEU A 148 -21.51 -34.10 0.27
C LEU A 148 -20.29 -34.36 -0.61
N CYS A 149 -20.31 -35.43 -1.41
CA CYS A 149 -19.15 -35.95 -2.10
C CYS A 149 -18.58 -34.95 -3.10
N THR A 150 -17.29 -34.67 -2.99
CA THR A 150 -16.50 -33.91 -3.96
C THR A 150 -15.27 -34.74 -4.35
N PRO A 151 -15.42 -35.73 -5.25
CA PRO A 151 -14.42 -36.77 -5.49
C PRO A 151 -13.02 -36.23 -5.81
N PHE A 152 -12.97 -35.09 -6.51
CA PHE A 152 -11.72 -34.46 -6.94
C PHE A 152 -10.73 -34.23 -5.77
N PHE A 153 -11.20 -33.78 -4.60
CA PHE A 153 -10.34 -33.52 -3.44
C PHE A 153 -9.58 -34.78 -2.99
N GLY A 154 -10.30 -35.89 -2.80
CA GLY A 154 -9.71 -37.15 -2.37
C GLY A 154 -8.85 -37.84 -3.43
N ASN A 155 -9.12 -37.57 -4.72
CA ASN A 155 -8.33 -38.07 -5.84
C ASN A 155 -6.98 -37.34 -5.96
N VAL A 156 -6.95 -36.04 -5.69
CA VAL A 156 -5.72 -35.23 -5.74
C VAL A 156 -4.85 -35.46 -4.50
N MET A 157 -5.45 -35.43 -3.31
CA MET A 157 -4.70 -35.60 -2.06
C MET A 157 -5.56 -36.22 -0.96
N ASN A 158 -4.99 -37.14 -0.17
CA ASN A 158 -5.70 -37.70 0.98
C ASN A 158 -5.89 -36.65 2.09
N GLU A 159 -7.06 -36.65 2.76
CA GLU A 159 -7.39 -35.74 3.88
C GLU A 159 -6.28 -35.67 4.94
N LYS A 160 -5.69 -36.82 5.30
CA LYS A 160 -4.64 -36.90 6.31
C LYS A 160 -3.38 -36.19 5.84
N ARG A 161 -3.00 -36.36 4.56
CA ARG A 161 -1.82 -35.70 3.98
C ARG A 161 -2.04 -34.21 3.87
N TYR A 162 -3.18 -33.78 3.33
CA TYR A 162 -3.57 -32.38 3.27
C TYR A 162 -3.53 -31.72 4.65
N SER A 163 -4.12 -32.37 5.66
CA SER A 163 -4.13 -31.86 7.05
C SER A 163 -2.72 -31.77 7.65
N LEU A 164 -1.81 -32.67 7.29
CA LEU A 164 -0.41 -32.62 7.73
C LEU A 164 0.33 -31.46 7.07
N ILE A 165 0.19 -31.29 5.75
CA ILE A 165 0.81 -30.15 5.03
C ILE A 165 0.27 -28.84 5.59
N MET A 166 -1.05 -28.69 5.75
CA MET A 166 -1.67 -27.50 6.33
C MET A 166 -1.17 -27.18 7.74
N LYS A 167 -0.85 -28.21 8.55
CA LYS A 167 -0.33 -28.03 9.92
C LYS A 167 1.12 -27.53 9.93
N PHE A 168 1.96 -28.00 9.01
CA PHE A 168 3.40 -27.72 8.99
C PHE A 168 3.81 -26.67 7.95
N LEU A 169 2.88 -26.18 7.11
CA LEU A 169 3.13 -25.15 6.11
C LEU A 169 3.92 -23.98 6.72
N HIS A 170 5.08 -23.70 6.14
CA HIS A 170 6.00 -22.71 6.65
C HIS A 170 6.71 -21.94 5.53
N PHE A 171 7.21 -20.75 5.88
CA PHE A 171 7.85 -19.82 4.93
C PHE A 171 9.16 -19.23 5.47
N GLN A 172 9.69 -19.76 6.59
CA GLN A 172 10.98 -19.37 7.17
C GLN A 172 11.41 -20.36 8.27
N SER A 173 12.37 -21.23 8.01
CA SER A 173 12.95 -22.16 9.01
C SER A 173 14.00 -21.48 9.88
N SER A 174 14.42 -22.15 10.95
CA SER A 174 15.37 -21.59 11.93
C SER A 174 16.81 -21.51 11.38
N ASN A 175 17.07 -22.17 10.25
CA ASN A 175 18.38 -22.25 9.60
C ASN A 175 18.71 -21.07 8.67
N ASP A 176 17.77 -20.15 8.44
CA ASP A 176 18.07 -18.92 7.71
C ASP A 176 18.95 -18.01 8.59
N SER A 177 20.14 -17.66 8.08
CA SER A 177 21.12 -16.80 8.75
C SER A 177 20.49 -15.47 9.16
N GLU A 178 20.89 -14.94 10.33
CA GLU A 178 20.40 -13.64 10.85
C GLU A 178 20.56 -12.49 9.84
N ASP A 179 21.53 -12.56 8.94
CA ASP A 179 21.79 -11.57 7.89
C ASP A 179 20.75 -11.53 6.75
N GLU A 180 19.95 -12.59 6.56
CA GLU A 180 18.81 -12.58 5.60
C GLU A 180 17.48 -12.19 6.28
N SER A 181 17.50 -11.93 7.59
CA SER A 181 16.27 -11.63 8.32
C SER A 181 15.75 -10.23 7.98
N PRO A 182 14.42 -10.06 7.80
CA PRO A 182 13.87 -8.73 7.56
C PRO A 182 14.24 -7.80 8.72
N SER A 183 14.62 -6.55 8.42
CA SER A 183 14.84 -5.51 9.43
C SER A 183 13.69 -5.39 10.44
N ASN A 184 12.49 -5.82 10.01
CA ASN A 184 11.33 -6.00 10.86
C ASN A 184 11.13 -7.47 11.32
N ASN A 185 11.54 -7.75 12.55
CA ASN A 185 11.32 -9.02 13.24
C ASN A 185 9.85 -9.50 13.24
N LYS A 186 8.86 -8.60 13.11
CA LYS A 186 7.43 -8.97 13.09
C LYS A 186 7.03 -9.72 11.81
N LEU A 187 7.76 -9.52 10.72
CA LEU A 187 7.54 -10.18 9.43
C LEU A 187 8.50 -11.35 9.21
N LYS A 188 9.33 -11.73 10.20
CA LYS A 188 10.31 -12.82 10.07
C LYS A 188 9.75 -14.09 9.43
N LYS A 189 8.49 -14.44 9.70
CA LYS A 189 7.87 -15.67 9.17
C LYS A 189 7.36 -15.60 7.73
N ILE A 190 7.12 -14.41 7.18
CA ILE A 190 6.46 -14.24 5.87
C ILE A 190 7.14 -13.19 4.97
N GLY A 191 8.15 -12.50 5.49
CA GLY A 191 8.79 -11.35 4.85
C GLY A 191 9.47 -11.76 3.54
N LYS A 192 10.27 -12.83 3.57
CA LYS A 192 10.94 -13.37 2.38
C LYS A 192 9.94 -13.76 1.29
N PHE A 193 8.92 -14.55 1.65
CA PHE A 193 7.84 -14.91 0.72
C PHE A 193 7.12 -13.68 0.13
N HIS A 194 6.78 -12.70 0.96
CA HIS A 194 6.14 -11.46 0.50
C HIS A 194 7.05 -10.70 -0.48
N SER A 195 8.34 -10.57 -0.20
CA SER A 195 9.30 -9.91 -1.10
C SER A 195 9.44 -10.64 -2.43
N MET A 196 9.47 -11.98 -2.42
CA MET A 196 9.47 -12.80 -3.65
C MET A 196 8.25 -12.51 -4.53
N LEU A 197 7.06 -12.38 -3.93
CA LEU A 197 5.85 -12.02 -4.67
C LEU A 197 5.89 -10.58 -5.19
N MET A 198 6.35 -9.61 -4.39
CA MET A 198 6.46 -8.21 -4.85
C MET A 198 7.40 -8.07 -6.03
N GLN A 199 8.54 -8.77 -5.99
CA GLN A 199 9.48 -8.78 -7.11
C GLN A 199 8.81 -9.27 -8.40
N ARG A 200 8.03 -10.35 -8.32
CA ARG A 200 7.30 -10.92 -9.47
C ARG A 200 6.18 -10.02 -9.94
N PHE A 201 5.45 -9.38 -9.02
CA PHE A 201 4.40 -8.43 -9.38
C PHE A 201 4.96 -7.25 -10.17
N GLN A 202 6.11 -6.72 -9.74
CA GLN A 202 6.75 -5.58 -10.38
C GLN A 202 7.45 -5.94 -11.70
N SER A 203 8.08 -7.12 -11.78
CA SER A 203 8.81 -7.55 -12.98
C SER A 203 7.89 -8.08 -14.10
N THR A 204 6.73 -8.61 -13.74
CA THR A 204 5.78 -9.20 -14.71
C THR A 204 5.05 -8.15 -15.53
N TYR A 205 4.72 -6.99 -14.94
CA TYR A 205 3.85 -6.00 -15.55
C TYR A 205 4.31 -4.57 -15.24
N ILE A 206 4.36 -3.73 -16.27
CA ILE A 206 4.49 -2.27 -16.10
C ILE A 206 3.08 -1.66 -16.15
N PRO A 207 2.68 -0.89 -15.11
CA PRO A 207 1.35 -0.29 -15.06
C PRO A 207 1.15 0.78 -16.14
N LYS A 208 -0.11 0.99 -16.50
CA LYS A 208 -0.54 2.16 -17.28
C LYS A 208 -0.36 3.44 -16.48
N GLN A 209 -0.55 4.59 -17.14
CA GLN A 209 -0.30 5.90 -16.55
C GLN A 209 -1.06 6.14 -15.24
N ASP A 210 -2.29 5.67 -15.13
CA ASP A 210 -3.14 5.89 -13.97
C ASP A 210 -2.97 4.75 -12.94
N ILE A 211 -2.58 5.15 -11.74
CA ILE A 211 -2.33 4.26 -10.60
C ILE A 211 -3.08 4.77 -9.37
N SER A 212 -3.38 3.87 -8.43
CA SER A 212 -4.10 4.18 -7.20
C SER A 212 -3.46 3.52 -6.00
N ILE A 213 -3.45 4.23 -4.86
CA ILE A 213 -3.04 3.67 -3.57
C ILE A 213 -4.21 3.68 -2.59
N ASP A 214 -4.47 2.50 -2.01
CA ASP A 214 -5.46 2.30 -0.96
C ASP A 214 -5.04 1.15 -0.04
N GLU A 215 -5.94 0.76 0.86
CA GLU A 215 -5.69 -0.09 2.00
C GLU A 215 -6.58 -1.32 1.95
N SER A 216 -5.94 -2.49 2.00
CA SER A 216 -6.60 -3.77 2.16
C SER A 216 -6.44 -4.30 3.58
N LEU A 217 -7.38 -5.14 4.01
CA LEU A 217 -7.40 -5.73 5.33
C LEU A 217 -7.70 -7.22 5.22
N ILE A 218 -6.68 -8.04 5.40
CA ILE A 218 -6.82 -9.51 5.45
C ILE A 218 -7.36 -9.86 6.83
N GLY A 219 -8.59 -10.37 6.87
CA GLY A 219 -9.28 -10.69 8.11
C GLY A 219 -8.53 -11.71 8.96
N TYR A 220 -8.23 -11.36 10.20
CA TYR A 220 -7.53 -12.24 11.12
C TYR A 220 -7.92 -11.97 12.58
N ASN A 221 -8.56 -12.94 13.20
CA ASN A 221 -9.04 -12.85 14.58
C ASN A 221 -8.09 -13.47 15.61
N GLY A 222 -7.03 -14.16 15.17
CA GLY A 222 -6.07 -14.80 16.05
C GLY A 222 -5.20 -13.83 16.87
N ARG A 223 -4.29 -14.38 17.66
CA ARG A 223 -3.32 -13.60 18.45
C ARG A 223 -2.21 -13.10 17.53
N LEU A 224 -2.19 -11.80 17.29
CA LEU A 224 -1.14 -11.11 16.54
C LEU A 224 -1.02 -9.69 17.09
N GLY A 225 0.15 -9.35 17.66
CA GLY A 225 0.34 -8.09 18.39
C GLY A 225 0.25 -6.83 17.54
N TRP A 226 0.31 -6.97 16.21
CA TRP A 226 0.27 -5.86 15.26
C TRP A 226 -0.93 -5.90 14.30
N LYS A 227 -1.94 -6.75 14.58
CA LYS A 227 -3.21 -6.69 13.84
C LYS A 227 -3.89 -5.33 14.05
N GLN A 228 -4.53 -4.84 13.01
CA GLN A 228 -5.24 -3.57 13.01
C GLN A 228 -6.71 -3.77 13.33
N TYR A 229 -7.30 -2.77 13.99
CA TYR A 229 -8.74 -2.64 14.16
C TYR A 229 -9.23 -1.49 13.27
N ILE A 230 -10.06 -1.79 12.27
CA ILE A 230 -10.63 -0.82 11.35
C ILE A 230 -12.16 -0.96 11.40
N PRO A 231 -12.87 -0.12 12.20
CA PRO A 231 -14.31 -0.25 12.45
C PRO A 231 -15.18 -0.25 11.19
N THR A 232 -14.72 0.45 10.15
CA THR A 232 -15.46 0.67 8.90
C THR A 232 -15.35 -0.50 7.91
N LYS A 233 -14.42 -1.43 8.10
CA LYS A 233 -14.24 -2.60 7.22
C LYS A 233 -15.08 -3.78 7.75
N ARG A 234 -15.54 -4.64 6.82
CA ARG A 234 -16.37 -5.82 7.13
C ARG A 234 -15.68 -6.76 8.12
N SER A 235 -14.43 -7.12 7.85
CA SER A 235 -13.55 -7.70 8.86
C SER A 235 -12.99 -6.55 9.67
N ARG A 236 -13.43 -6.38 10.92
CA ARG A 236 -12.95 -5.26 11.74
C ARG A 236 -11.53 -5.46 12.24
N PHE A 237 -11.06 -6.70 12.34
CA PHE A 237 -9.71 -7.07 12.78
C PHE A 237 -8.96 -7.77 11.65
N GLY A 238 -7.69 -7.43 11.47
CA GLY A 238 -6.88 -8.08 10.44
C GLY A 238 -5.49 -7.52 10.25
N VAL A 239 -4.78 -8.08 9.27
CA VAL A 239 -3.50 -7.58 8.78
C VAL A 239 -3.78 -6.52 7.71
N LYS A 240 -3.37 -5.27 7.97
CA LYS A 240 -3.51 -4.17 7.02
C LYS A 240 -2.37 -4.20 6.01
N LEU A 241 -2.69 -3.98 4.75
CA LEU A 241 -1.73 -3.79 3.66
C LEU A 241 -1.98 -2.43 3.02
N PHE A 242 -0.91 -1.72 2.72
CA PHE A 242 -0.92 -0.61 1.77
C PHE A 242 -0.66 -1.19 0.39
N GLN A 243 -1.50 -0.88 -0.60
CA GLN A 243 -1.41 -1.47 -1.93
C GLN A 243 -1.41 -0.39 -2.99
N LEU A 244 -0.50 -0.54 -3.95
CA LEU A 244 -0.43 0.23 -5.17
C LEU A 244 -0.97 -0.63 -6.31
N CYS A 245 -2.03 -0.17 -6.96
CA CYS A 245 -2.67 -0.85 -8.07
C CYS A 245 -2.69 0.01 -9.33
N GLU A 246 -2.64 -0.65 -10.49
CA GLU A 246 -2.98 -0.03 -11.77
C GLU A 246 -4.49 0.19 -11.85
N SER A 247 -4.92 1.41 -12.23
CA SER A 247 -6.30 1.84 -12.04
C SER A 247 -7.32 1.18 -12.96
N GLU A 248 -6.93 0.76 -14.17
CA GLU A 248 -7.84 0.14 -15.14
C GLU A 248 -8.08 -1.35 -14.85
N SER A 249 -7.01 -2.12 -14.59
CA SER A 249 -7.10 -3.57 -14.37
C SER A 249 -7.26 -3.97 -12.90
N GLY A 250 -6.92 -3.08 -11.95
CA GLY A 250 -6.82 -3.43 -10.54
C GLY A 250 -5.60 -4.29 -10.17
N TYR A 251 -4.65 -4.46 -11.09
CA TYR A 251 -3.43 -5.23 -10.87
C TYR A 251 -2.63 -4.65 -9.69
N ILE A 252 -2.36 -5.46 -8.67
CA ILE A 252 -1.52 -5.07 -7.53
C ILE A 252 -0.07 -5.09 -8.00
N TRP A 253 0.53 -3.90 -8.13
CA TRP A 253 1.90 -3.74 -8.58
C TRP A 253 2.89 -3.78 -7.41
N ASN A 254 2.53 -3.19 -6.27
CA ASN A 254 3.36 -3.20 -5.06
C ASN A 254 2.49 -3.19 -3.79
N SER A 255 3.03 -3.67 -2.68
CA SER A 255 2.33 -3.79 -1.40
C SER A 255 3.29 -3.69 -0.21
N ILE A 256 2.82 -3.12 0.89
CA ILE A 256 3.54 -3.05 2.18
C ILE A 256 2.63 -3.63 3.27
N ILE A 257 3.13 -4.60 4.03
CA ILE A 257 2.43 -5.12 5.20
C ILE A 257 2.63 -4.15 6.37
N TYR A 258 1.53 -3.56 6.85
CA TYR A 258 1.58 -2.64 7.97
C TYR A 258 1.65 -3.39 9.31
N THR A 259 2.73 -3.14 10.06
CA THR A 259 3.01 -3.81 11.35
C THR A 259 2.98 -2.84 12.55
N GLY A 260 2.44 -1.64 12.35
CA GLY A 260 2.49 -0.56 13.34
C GLY A 260 3.89 0.00 13.47
N LYS A 261 4.33 0.27 14.71
CA LYS A 261 5.71 0.65 15.02
C LYS A 261 6.66 -0.48 14.59
N GLY A 262 7.58 -0.20 13.66
CA GLY A 262 8.46 -1.19 13.04
C GLY A 262 8.07 -1.57 11.60
N THR A 263 7.07 -0.94 11.01
CA THR A 263 6.82 -1.08 9.56
C THR A 263 8.05 -0.56 8.79
N THR A 264 8.62 -1.42 7.94
CA THR A 264 9.75 -1.06 7.07
C THR A 264 9.23 -0.26 5.89
N PHE A 265 9.79 0.93 5.71
CA PHE A 265 9.58 1.80 4.54
C PHE A 265 10.93 2.00 3.84
N HIS A 266 10.92 2.63 2.67
CA HIS A 266 12.16 3.01 2.00
C HIS A 266 12.92 4.06 2.84
N GLU A 267 14.24 3.90 2.96
CA GLU A 267 15.11 4.71 3.82
C GLU A 267 15.09 6.22 3.48
N ASP A 268 15.06 6.56 2.19
CA ASP A 268 14.90 7.94 1.68
C ASP A 268 13.72 8.74 2.28
N TYR A 269 12.74 8.07 2.89
CA TYR A 269 11.50 8.69 3.37
C TYR A 269 11.34 8.63 4.89
N GLU A 270 12.39 8.28 5.63
CA GLU A 270 12.34 8.10 7.09
C GLU A 270 11.89 9.34 7.89
N ASP A 271 12.08 10.54 7.37
CA ASP A 271 11.68 11.77 8.07
C ASP A 271 10.20 12.12 7.92
N TYR A 272 9.48 11.44 7.03
CA TYR A 272 8.08 11.74 6.74
C TYR A 272 7.08 10.99 7.63
N GLY A 273 5.85 11.51 7.67
CA GLY A 273 4.72 10.80 8.29
C GLY A 273 4.37 9.49 7.56
N VAL A 274 3.74 8.55 8.28
CA VAL A 274 3.39 7.21 7.74
C VAL A 274 2.62 7.28 6.43
N SER A 275 1.72 8.24 6.26
CA SER A 275 0.95 8.42 5.02
C SER A 275 1.87 8.71 3.82
N THR A 276 2.77 9.67 3.96
CA THR A 276 3.73 10.06 2.91
C THR A 276 4.75 8.94 2.66
N LYS A 277 5.29 8.33 3.72
CA LYS A 277 6.17 7.15 3.66
C LYS A 277 5.56 6.01 2.85
N SER A 278 4.30 5.69 3.12
CA SER A 278 3.60 4.58 2.45
C SER A 278 3.49 4.83 0.95
N VAL A 279 3.08 6.04 0.56
CA VAL A 279 2.97 6.41 -0.87
C VAL A 279 4.34 6.37 -1.54
N MET A 280 5.32 7.10 -0.98
CA MET A 280 6.62 7.25 -1.61
C MET A 280 7.40 5.93 -1.70
N THR A 281 7.26 5.05 -0.71
CA THR A 281 7.83 3.70 -0.76
C THR A 281 7.18 2.87 -1.87
N LEU A 282 5.85 2.90 -1.98
CA LEU A 282 5.14 2.10 -2.98
C LEU A 282 5.47 2.51 -4.42
N ILE A 283 5.61 3.82 -4.68
CA ILE A 283 5.86 4.36 -6.02
C ILE A 283 7.34 4.51 -6.38
N HIS A 284 8.27 4.11 -5.52
CA HIS A 284 9.70 4.47 -5.65
C HIS A 284 10.25 4.17 -7.06
N GLU A 285 10.02 2.97 -7.58
CA GLU A 285 10.48 2.55 -8.92
C GLU A 285 9.69 3.18 -10.08
N LEU A 286 8.58 3.85 -9.79
CA LEU A 286 7.71 4.52 -10.76
C LEU A 286 7.96 6.03 -10.83
N LYS A 287 8.85 6.58 -9.99
CA LYS A 287 9.22 8.00 -10.02
C LYS A 287 9.74 8.42 -11.41
N ASN A 288 9.54 9.69 -11.75
CA ASN A 288 10.06 10.36 -12.93
C ASN A 288 9.54 9.86 -14.29
N LYS A 289 8.42 9.12 -14.28
CA LYS A 289 7.82 8.50 -15.47
C LYS A 289 6.47 9.08 -15.91
N GLY A 290 5.98 10.16 -15.26
CA GLY A 290 4.73 10.82 -15.64
C GLY A 290 3.46 10.07 -15.24
N TYR A 291 3.51 9.26 -14.17
CA TYR A 291 2.32 8.59 -13.64
C TYR A 291 1.34 9.60 -13.03
N THR A 292 0.07 9.19 -12.97
CA THR A 292 -1.00 9.92 -12.30
C THR A 292 -1.52 9.07 -11.14
N LEU A 293 -1.37 9.58 -9.92
CA LEU A 293 -1.71 8.88 -8.69
C LEU A 293 -3.06 9.35 -8.13
N THR A 294 -4.00 8.42 -7.98
CA THR A 294 -5.24 8.64 -7.23
C THR A 294 -5.07 8.15 -5.79
N THR A 295 -5.44 8.97 -4.81
CA THR A 295 -5.43 8.54 -3.39
C THR A 295 -6.65 9.00 -2.60
N ASP A 296 -6.88 8.34 -1.47
CA ASP A 296 -7.92 8.71 -0.50
C ASP A 296 -7.48 9.90 0.41
N ASN A 297 -8.35 10.24 1.38
CA ASN A 297 -8.07 11.31 2.34
C ASN A 297 -7.04 10.98 3.42
N TYR A 298 -6.67 9.71 3.61
CA TYR A 298 -5.61 9.30 4.51
C TYR A 298 -4.22 9.59 3.92
N TYR A 299 -4.07 9.60 2.60
CA TYR A 299 -2.79 9.92 1.96
C TYR A 299 -2.67 11.38 1.51
N THR A 300 -3.72 11.92 0.89
CA THR A 300 -3.64 13.23 0.22
C THR A 300 -3.27 14.36 1.19
N SER A 301 -2.20 15.08 0.86
CA SER A 301 -1.74 16.27 1.60
C SER A 301 -0.93 17.22 0.70
N PRO A 302 -0.83 18.52 1.05
CA PRO A 302 0.02 19.46 0.32
C PRO A 302 1.49 19.02 0.26
N GLU A 303 2.06 18.53 1.38
CA GLU A 303 3.43 18.00 1.46
C GLU A 303 3.66 16.89 0.42
N LEU A 304 2.77 15.89 0.39
CA LEU A 304 2.88 14.79 -0.55
C LEU A 304 2.81 15.27 -2.01
N ALA A 305 1.91 16.21 -2.31
CA ALA A 305 1.77 16.76 -3.66
C ALA A 305 3.03 17.48 -4.13
N GLU A 306 3.67 18.27 -3.26
CA GLU A 306 4.94 18.94 -3.57
C GLU A 306 6.07 17.93 -3.85
N ILE A 307 6.15 16.84 -3.09
CA ILE A 307 7.14 15.78 -3.31
C ILE A 307 6.89 15.05 -4.65
N LEU A 308 5.64 14.73 -4.96
CA LEU A 308 5.27 14.02 -6.19
C LEU A 308 5.53 14.87 -7.45
N ILE A 309 5.29 16.18 -7.37
CA ILE A 309 5.65 17.13 -8.44
C ILE A 309 7.15 17.07 -8.75
N LYS A 310 8.02 17.05 -7.72
CA LYS A 310 9.48 16.90 -7.89
C LYS A 310 9.86 15.57 -8.54
N CYS A 311 9.04 14.54 -8.35
CA CYS A 311 9.19 13.22 -8.93
C CYS A 311 8.46 13.05 -10.28
N LYS A 312 7.99 14.14 -10.92
CA LYS A 312 7.19 14.11 -12.16
C LYS A 312 6.01 13.15 -12.10
N THR A 313 5.32 13.12 -10.97
CA THR A 313 4.10 12.32 -10.75
C THR A 313 2.97 13.29 -10.41
N ASP A 314 1.87 13.21 -11.16
CA ASP A 314 0.66 13.94 -10.85
C ASP A 314 -0.13 13.22 -9.76
N ILE A 315 -0.88 13.96 -8.93
CA ILE A 315 -1.74 13.41 -7.89
C ILE A 315 -3.09 14.12 -7.87
N TYR A 316 -4.14 13.35 -7.59
CA TYR A 316 -5.39 13.90 -7.11
C TYR A 316 -6.08 12.99 -6.10
N GLY A 317 -6.89 13.59 -5.23
CA GLY A 317 -7.58 12.86 -4.18
C GLY A 317 -8.36 13.76 -3.25
N THR A 318 -9.25 13.13 -2.47
CA THR A 318 -9.90 13.84 -1.36
C THR A 318 -8.89 14.06 -0.23
N LEU A 319 -9.06 15.09 0.60
CA LEU A 319 -8.20 15.30 1.77
C LEU A 319 -8.98 15.76 3.01
N ARG A 320 -8.38 15.54 4.18
CA ARG A 320 -8.95 15.97 5.46
C ARG A 320 -8.72 17.47 5.68
N ALA A 321 -9.72 18.16 6.20
CA ALA A 321 -9.63 19.60 6.47
C ALA A 321 -8.58 19.98 7.53
N ASN A 322 -8.14 19.03 8.36
CA ASN A 322 -7.11 19.25 9.39
C ASN A 322 -5.68 18.97 8.91
N ARG A 323 -5.45 18.76 7.60
CA ARG A 323 -4.08 18.62 7.06
C ARG A 323 -3.26 19.89 7.32
N LYS A 324 -1.97 19.68 7.60
CA LYS A 324 -0.97 20.76 7.68
C LYS A 324 -0.76 21.35 6.29
N GLY A 325 -0.42 22.64 6.24
CA GLY A 325 -0.14 23.36 4.98
C GLY A 325 -1.37 23.80 4.18
N LEU A 326 -2.59 23.64 4.69
CA LEU A 326 -3.81 24.18 4.04
C LEU A 326 -4.03 25.66 4.38
N PRO A 327 -4.55 26.48 3.45
CA PRO A 327 -4.78 27.90 3.68
C PRO A 327 -5.80 28.13 4.81
N PRO A 328 -5.59 29.08 5.74
CA PRO A 328 -6.49 29.28 6.89
C PRO A 328 -7.95 29.50 6.48
N LEU A 329 -8.18 30.25 5.40
CA LEU A 329 -9.51 30.57 4.88
C LEU A 329 -10.30 29.32 4.47
N ILE A 330 -9.64 28.26 3.98
CA ILE A 330 -10.36 27.04 3.59
C ILE A 330 -10.93 26.28 4.79
N LYS A 331 -10.34 26.47 5.98
CA LYS A 331 -10.80 25.83 7.22
C LYS A 331 -11.99 26.57 7.81
N SER A 332 -11.97 27.89 7.81
CA SER A 332 -13.03 28.73 8.40
C SER A 332 -14.26 28.90 7.51
N SER A 333 -14.10 28.92 6.19
CA SER A 333 -15.21 29.23 5.27
C SER A 333 -16.26 28.12 5.21
N LYS A 334 -17.54 28.49 5.35
CA LYS A 334 -18.68 27.63 5.02
C LYS A 334 -19.04 27.84 3.55
N VAL A 335 -19.16 26.75 2.79
CA VAL A 335 -19.48 26.77 1.36
C VAL A 335 -20.92 26.27 1.19
N LYS A 336 -21.80 27.04 0.55
CA LYS A 336 -23.17 26.59 0.29
C LYS A 336 -23.19 25.52 -0.80
N LYS A 337 -24.28 24.77 -0.89
CA LYS A 337 -24.46 23.79 -1.96
C LYS A 337 -24.49 24.52 -3.31
N GLY A 338 -23.67 24.07 -4.26
CA GLY A 338 -23.50 24.72 -5.57
C GLY A 338 -22.39 25.78 -5.62
N GLU A 339 -21.83 26.19 -4.47
CA GLU A 339 -20.63 27.05 -4.44
C GLU A 339 -19.36 26.20 -4.39
N VAL A 340 -18.28 26.74 -4.96
CA VAL A 340 -16.93 26.16 -4.93
C VAL A 340 -15.97 27.22 -4.45
N LEU A 341 -15.15 26.87 -3.46
CA LEU A 341 -13.96 27.64 -3.08
C LEU A 341 -12.73 26.95 -3.66
N ALA A 342 -11.87 27.74 -4.30
CA ALA A 342 -10.65 27.25 -4.91
C ALA A 342 -9.43 28.05 -4.45
N PHE A 343 -8.32 27.35 -4.28
CA PHE A 343 -7.00 27.93 -4.03
C PHE A 343 -5.97 27.26 -4.93
N GLN A 344 -4.97 28.02 -5.37
CA GLN A 344 -3.86 27.54 -6.17
C GLN A 344 -2.54 27.82 -5.44
N LYS A 345 -1.61 26.86 -5.48
CA LYS A 345 -0.21 27.03 -5.08
C LYS A 345 0.67 26.33 -6.12
N GLY A 346 1.32 27.11 -6.98
CA GLY A 346 2.06 26.58 -8.13
C GLY A 346 1.18 25.67 -9.00
N LYS A 347 1.54 24.39 -9.15
CA LYS A 347 0.77 23.37 -9.88
C LYS A 347 -0.41 22.78 -9.07
N ILE A 348 -0.45 23.01 -7.75
CA ILE A 348 -1.43 22.40 -6.85
C ILE A 348 -2.71 23.23 -6.81
N CYS A 349 -3.82 22.62 -7.21
CA CYS A 349 -5.17 23.13 -7.06
C CYS A 349 -5.85 22.47 -5.85
N LEU A 350 -6.48 23.29 -5.01
CA LEU A 350 -7.23 22.88 -3.83
C LEU A 350 -8.67 23.37 -3.97
N LEU A 351 -9.61 22.43 -3.93
CA LEU A 351 -11.04 22.69 -4.11
C LEU A 351 -11.79 22.32 -2.83
N LYS A 352 -12.81 23.13 -2.50
CA LYS A 352 -13.78 22.85 -1.46
C LYS A 352 -15.19 23.15 -1.96
N TRP A 353 -16.06 22.16 -1.91
CA TRP A 353 -17.48 22.31 -2.22
C TRP A 353 -18.32 21.54 -1.22
N THR A 354 -19.64 21.79 -1.23
CA THR A 354 -20.59 21.09 -0.36
C THR A 354 -21.59 20.34 -1.22
N ASP A 355 -21.64 19.01 -1.07
CA ASP A 355 -22.79 18.20 -1.48
C ASP A 355 -23.66 17.87 -0.24
N LYS A 356 -23.66 16.62 0.26
CA LYS A 356 -24.27 16.28 1.56
C LYS A 356 -23.42 16.76 2.75
N LYS A 357 -22.10 16.80 2.55
CA LYS A 357 -21.10 17.27 3.51
C LYS A 357 -20.03 18.07 2.76
N PRO A 358 -19.26 18.93 3.44
CA PRO A 358 -18.10 19.57 2.85
C PRO A 358 -17.09 18.53 2.37
N ILE A 359 -16.65 18.65 1.12
CA ILE A 359 -15.62 17.83 0.50
C ILE A 359 -14.45 18.76 0.16
N LEU A 360 -13.24 18.31 0.47
CA LEU A 360 -12.02 18.92 -0.02
C LEU A 360 -11.36 17.96 -1.00
N MET A 361 -10.84 18.50 -2.10
CA MET A 361 -10.04 17.78 -3.08
C MET A 361 -8.77 18.56 -3.37
N LEU A 362 -7.66 17.84 -3.53
CA LEU A 362 -6.39 18.39 -3.99
C LEU A 362 -6.05 17.70 -5.30
N SER A 363 -5.54 18.47 -6.26
CA SER A 363 -5.19 17.99 -7.59
C SER A 363 -3.99 18.75 -8.13
N THR A 364 -3.12 18.09 -8.90
CA THR A 364 -2.04 18.74 -9.65
C THR A 364 -2.32 18.86 -11.14
N LEU A 365 -3.45 18.33 -11.62
CA LEU A 365 -3.73 18.21 -13.06
C LEU A 365 -5.13 18.69 -13.48
N HIS A 366 -5.97 19.06 -12.52
CA HIS A 366 -7.32 19.55 -12.76
C HIS A 366 -7.36 21.07 -12.52
N SER A 367 -8.17 21.78 -13.30
CA SER A 367 -8.50 23.18 -13.05
C SER A 367 -9.60 23.30 -11.97
N THR A 368 -10.05 24.52 -11.73
CA THR A 368 -11.19 24.81 -10.85
C THR A 368 -12.56 24.46 -11.44
N SER A 369 -12.59 24.03 -12.70
CA SER A 369 -13.81 23.66 -13.40
C SER A 369 -14.36 22.32 -12.86
N MET A 370 -15.55 22.36 -12.29
CA MET A 370 -16.29 21.17 -11.87
C MET A 370 -17.24 20.79 -13.01
N VAL A 371 -17.17 19.53 -13.49
CA VAL A 371 -18.04 18.98 -14.55
C VAL A 371 -19.30 18.37 -13.94
#